data_AF-A0A2M6W066-F1
#
_entry.id   AF-A0A2M6W066-F1
#
_cell.length_a   1.000
_cell.length_b   1.000
_cell.length_c   1.000
_cell.angle_alpha   90.00
_cell.angle_beta   90.00
_cell.angle_gamma   90.00
#
_symmetry.space_group_name_H-M   'P 1'
#
loop_
_entity.id
_entity.type
_entity.pdbx_description
1 polymer ?
#
loop_
_entity_poly.entity_id
_entity_poly.type
_entity_poly.pdbx_seq_one_letter_code
_entity_poly.pdbx_strand_id
1 'polypeptide(L)'
;MILGFILFLLFFATLTYTRFSFGISVMLLLLPTYLIRFSLGPLPTTLFEILFLTVCFIWLARFGRQSLARVIETKHTWGPQHYFLISAIVLFLTGATLSVFTAVDMRAALGEWKAFYIEPCIFFIILTASLQQYKKNRRAPGAVSPNHILVPLLLCGLATSILAIYQHFTGWMVPHAFWANGDSYRVTAWYGFPNGVGLFLAPLVPVAIYIFLDTIKSMRTRPHQWHTSMMLFLSSISLVTLPLAVLYAKSTGGLVGMIGGIGLLLFWYKKTRWPTALLAVIGML
;
A
#
# COMPACT_ATOMS: atom_id res chain seq x y z
N MET A 1 -28.89 3.31 -6.06
CA MET A 1 -27.57 2.74 -5.69
C MET A 1 -26.79 2.24 -6.89
N ILE A 2 -27.34 1.36 -7.74
CA ILE A 2 -26.66 0.81 -8.93
C ILE A 2 -26.19 1.91 -9.90
N LEU A 3 -27.05 2.88 -10.22
CA LEU A 3 -26.70 4.00 -11.10
C LEU A 3 -25.48 4.79 -10.60
N GLY A 4 -25.44 5.10 -9.29
CA GLY A 4 -24.30 5.81 -8.69
C GLY A 4 -23.00 5.01 -8.76
N PHE A 5 -23.08 3.69 -8.59
CA PHE A 5 -21.93 2.80 -8.75
C PHE A 5 -21.39 2.78 -10.18
N ILE A 6 -22.27 2.68 -11.17
CA ILE A 6 -21.91 2.72 -12.59
C ILE A 6 -21.27 4.08 -12.94
N LEU A 7 -21.88 5.18 -12.50
CA LEU A 7 -21.34 6.53 -12.73
C LEU A 7 -19.94 6.70 -12.09
N PHE A 8 -19.75 6.19 -10.87
CA PHE A 8 -18.45 6.19 -10.20
C PHE A 8 -17.39 5.41 -10.99
N LEU A 9 -17.73 4.20 -11.46
CA LEU A 9 -16.81 3.39 -12.27
C LEU A 9 -16.48 4.03 -13.62
N LEU A 10 -17.47 4.60 -14.31
CA LEU A 10 -17.26 5.32 -15.57
C LEU A 10 -16.36 6.54 -15.38
N PHE A 11 -16.60 7.30 -14.31
CA PHE A 11 -15.77 8.43 -13.93
C PHE A 11 -14.33 7.99 -13.64
N PHE A 12 -14.15 6.93 -12.83
CA PHE A 12 -12.82 6.39 -12.51
C PHE A 12 -12.09 5.86 -13.75
N ALA A 13 -12.80 5.16 -14.65
CA ALA A 13 -12.25 4.67 -15.90
C ALA A 13 -11.82 5.83 -16.81
N THR A 14 -12.63 6.88 -16.91
CA THR A 14 -12.32 8.09 -17.71
C THR A 14 -11.14 8.86 -17.11
N LEU A 15 -11.09 8.99 -15.78
CA LEU A 15 -9.96 9.60 -15.08
C LEU A 15 -8.66 8.82 -15.33
N THR A 16 -8.70 7.49 -15.20
CA THR A 16 -7.55 6.62 -15.43
C THR A 16 -7.12 6.63 -16.90
N TYR A 17 -8.08 6.69 -17.82
CA TYR A 17 -7.81 6.77 -19.25
C TYR A 17 -7.15 8.10 -19.61
N THR A 18 -7.65 9.22 -19.10
CA THR A 18 -7.13 10.56 -19.41
C THR A 18 -5.79 10.83 -18.72
N ARG A 19 -5.67 10.44 -17.45
CA ARG A 19 -4.46 10.62 -16.65
C ARG A 19 -4.18 9.40 -15.77
N PHE A 20 -3.41 8.46 -16.33
CA PHE A 20 -3.10 7.18 -15.71
C PHE A 20 -2.54 7.30 -14.28
N SER A 21 -1.66 8.29 -14.04
CA SER A 21 -1.06 8.51 -12.72
C SER A 21 -2.11 8.83 -11.65
N PHE A 22 -3.16 9.59 -11.99
CA PHE A 22 -4.26 9.86 -11.06
C PHE A 22 -5.13 8.63 -10.82
N GLY A 23 -5.31 7.76 -11.83
CA GLY A 23 -5.98 6.47 -11.66
C GLY A 23 -5.32 5.62 -10.58
N ILE A 24 -3.99 5.48 -10.65
CA ILE A 24 -3.21 4.79 -9.60
C ILE A 24 -3.35 5.50 -8.25
N SER A 25 -3.24 6.83 -8.21
CA SER A 25 -3.39 7.57 -6.95
C SER A 25 -4.75 7.36 -6.29
N VAL A 26 -5.84 7.45 -7.05
CA VAL A 26 -7.20 7.25 -6.54
C VAL A 26 -7.41 5.80 -6.10
N MET A 27 -6.90 4.82 -6.85
CA MET A 27 -6.97 3.42 -6.45
C MET A 27 -6.27 3.18 -5.11
N LEU A 28 -5.06 3.73 -4.91
CA LEU A 28 -4.31 3.61 -3.66
C LEU A 28 -4.97 4.37 -2.50
N LEU A 29 -5.59 5.51 -2.78
CA LEU A 29 -6.36 6.27 -1.78
C LEU A 29 -7.58 5.46 -1.31
N LEU A 30 -8.18 4.69 -2.21
CA LEU A 30 -9.39 3.90 -1.98
C LEU A 30 -9.08 2.44 -1.61
N LEU A 31 -7.88 2.13 -1.10
CA LEU A 31 -7.55 0.78 -0.62
C LEU A 31 -8.62 0.17 0.30
N PRO A 32 -9.21 0.88 1.29
CA PRO A 32 -10.21 0.32 2.21
C PRO A 32 -11.48 -0.17 1.50
N THR A 33 -11.72 0.23 0.25
CA THR A 33 -12.87 -0.24 -0.54
C THR A 33 -12.80 -1.73 -0.89
N TYR A 34 -11.68 -2.41 -0.63
CA TYR A 34 -11.60 -3.87 -0.72
C TYR A 34 -12.57 -4.60 0.25
N LEU A 35 -13.02 -3.91 1.31
CA LEU A 35 -14.03 -4.41 2.24
C LEU A 35 -15.44 -4.42 1.64
N ILE A 36 -15.66 -3.64 0.57
CA ILE A 36 -16.95 -3.58 -0.13
C ILE A 36 -17.03 -4.77 -1.08
N ARG A 37 -17.57 -5.87 -0.58
CA ARG A 37 -17.74 -7.14 -1.31
C ARG A 37 -19.14 -7.24 -1.91
N PHE A 38 -19.23 -7.71 -3.15
CA PHE A 38 -20.50 -8.00 -3.84
C PHE A 38 -20.28 -9.07 -4.91
N SER A 39 -21.36 -9.68 -5.39
CA SER A 39 -21.30 -10.68 -6.45
C SER A 39 -21.59 -10.05 -7.82
N LEU A 40 -20.70 -10.29 -8.78
CA LEU A 40 -20.97 -10.08 -10.20
C LEU A 40 -21.33 -11.45 -10.81
N GLY A 41 -22.63 -11.75 -10.82
CA GLY A 41 -23.12 -13.09 -11.18
C GLY A 41 -22.59 -14.15 -10.21
N PRO A 42 -21.90 -15.21 -10.69
CA PRO A 42 -21.36 -16.26 -9.83
C PRO A 42 -20.05 -15.89 -9.11
N LEU A 43 -19.42 -14.77 -9.49
CA LEU A 43 -18.08 -14.41 -8.99
C LEU A 43 -18.19 -13.41 -7.83
N PRO A 44 -17.70 -13.76 -6.63
CA PRO A 44 -17.51 -12.78 -5.56
C PRO A 44 -16.38 -11.84 -5.94
N THR A 45 -16.65 -10.54 -5.89
CA THR A 45 -15.72 -9.47 -6.28
C THR A 45 -15.73 -8.36 -5.23
N THR A 46 -14.74 -7.48 -5.28
CA THR A 46 -14.69 -6.30 -4.43
C THR A 46 -14.68 -5.03 -5.27
N LEU A 47 -15.08 -3.90 -4.69
CA LEU A 47 -14.99 -2.62 -5.40
C LEU A 47 -13.54 -2.32 -5.79
N PHE A 48 -12.60 -2.57 -4.87
CA PHE A 48 -11.17 -2.40 -5.14
C PHE A 48 -10.69 -3.27 -6.30
N GLU A 49 -11.17 -4.51 -6.41
CA GLU A 49 -10.84 -5.40 -7.52
C GLU A 49 -11.27 -4.81 -8.87
N ILE A 50 -12.47 -4.22 -8.96
CA ILE A 50 -12.90 -3.56 -10.21
C ILE A 50 -12.04 -2.34 -10.53
N LEU A 51 -11.66 -1.55 -9.52
CA LEU A 51 -10.74 -0.42 -9.71
C LEU A 51 -9.38 -0.91 -10.22
N PHE A 52 -8.86 -1.98 -9.63
CA PHE A 52 -7.60 -2.61 -10.04
C PHE A 52 -7.68 -3.14 -11.48
N LEU A 53 -8.72 -3.90 -11.82
CA LEU A 53 -8.92 -4.41 -13.18
C LEU A 53 -9.02 -3.27 -14.18
N THR A 54 -9.72 -2.17 -13.85
CA THR A 54 -9.82 -0.99 -14.71
C THR A 54 -8.45 -0.37 -14.98
N VAL A 55 -7.61 -0.20 -13.95
CA VAL A 55 -6.22 0.27 -14.10
C VAL A 55 -5.42 -0.69 -14.96
N CYS A 56 -5.53 -2.00 -14.71
CA CYS A 56 -4.82 -3.04 -15.45
C CYS A 56 -5.20 -3.05 -16.94
N PHE A 57 -6.50 -3.03 -17.26
CA PHE A 57 -6.99 -3.03 -18.64
C PHE A 57 -6.58 -1.77 -19.40
N ILE A 58 -6.72 -0.58 -18.78
CA ILE A 58 -6.30 0.68 -19.42
C ILE A 58 -4.79 0.70 -19.64
N TRP A 59 -4.01 0.22 -18.66
CA TRP A 59 -2.56 0.11 -18.79
C TRP A 59 -2.18 -0.82 -19.95
N LEU A 60 -2.79 -2.00 -20.01
CA LEU A 60 -2.50 -2.99 -21.07
C LEU A 60 -2.90 -2.45 -22.45
N ALA A 61 -4.06 -1.83 -22.57
CA ALA A 61 -4.59 -1.30 -23.83
C ALA A 61 -3.75 -0.14 -24.39
N ARG A 62 -3.31 0.79 -23.52
CA ARG A 62 -2.58 1.99 -23.98
C ARG A 62 -1.07 1.84 -23.98
N PHE A 63 -0.54 1.12 -23.00
CA PHE A 63 0.89 1.09 -22.71
C PHE A 63 1.47 -0.31 -22.75
N GLY A 64 0.64 -1.34 -22.62
CA GLY A 64 1.05 -2.74 -22.48
C GLY A 64 2.14 -3.15 -23.47
N ARG A 65 1.91 -2.99 -24.78
CA ARG A 65 2.89 -3.42 -25.80
C ARG A 65 4.25 -2.72 -25.67
N GLN A 66 4.26 -1.40 -25.53
CA GLN A 66 5.51 -0.64 -25.44
C GLN A 66 6.20 -0.77 -24.09
N SER A 67 5.42 -0.92 -23.01
CA SER A 67 5.93 -1.05 -21.64
C SER A 67 6.42 -2.47 -21.35
N LEU A 68 5.73 -3.51 -21.81
CA LEU A 68 6.18 -4.90 -21.70
C LEU A 68 7.44 -5.14 -22.52
N ALA A 69 7.48 -4.66 -23.77
CA ALA A 69 8.69 -4.74 -24.59
C ALA A 69 9.88 -4.09 -23.87
N ARG A 70 9.67 -2.95 -23.19
CA ARG A 70 10.71 -2.29 -22.39
C ARG A 70 11.09 -3.03 -21.12
N VAL A 71 10.15 -3.63 -20.39
CA VAL A 71 10.46 -4.48 -19.21
C VAL A 71 11.29 -5.70 -19.65
N ILE A 72 10.99 -6.26 -20.82
CA ILE A 72 11.73 -7.39 -21.39
C ILE A 72 13.10 -6.94 -21.94
N GLU A 73 13.17 -5.82 -22.65
CA GLU A 73 14.41 -5.26 -23.23
C GLU A 73 15.34 -4.73 -22.13
N THR A 74 14.79 -4.29 -21.00
CA THR A 74 15.57 -4.04 -19.79
C THR A 74 16.19 -5.31 -19.19
N LYS A 75 16.01 -6.52 -19.75
CA LYS A 75 16.92 -7.67 -19.48
C LYS A 75 18.39 -7.29 -19.50
N HIS A 76 18.80 -6.31 -20.31
CA HIS A 76 20.19 -5.87 -20.36
C HIS A 76 20.61 -4.93 -19.22
N THR A 77 19.65 -4.28 -18.54
CA THR A 77 19.88 -3.40 -17.37
C THR A 77 19.59 -4.08 -16.04
N TRP A 78 18.87 -5.20 -16.05
CA TRP A 78 18.63 -6.02 -14.86
C TRP A 78 19.81 -6.99 -14.76
N GLY A 79 20.88 -6.57 -14.09
CA GLY A 79 22.06 -7.39 -13.86
C GLY A 79 21.74 -8.74 -13.19
N PRO A 80 22.75 -9.63 -13.03
CA PRO A 80 22.55 -11.01 -12.58
C PRO A 80 21.81 -11.17 -11.23
N GLN A 81 21.78 -10.10 -10.42
CA GLN A 81 21.07 -10.02 -9.14
C GLN A 81 19.53 -10.15 -9.27
N HIS A 82 18.96 -9.88 -10.44
CA HIS A 82 17.51 -9.96 -10.65
C HIS A 82 17.01 -11.36 -11.00
N TYR A 83 17.87 -12.27 -11.49
CA TYR A 83 17.46 -13.65 -11.76
C TYR A 83 17.01 -14.36 -10.48
N PHE A 84 17.67 -14.08 -9.35
CA PHE A 84 17.27 -14.59 -8.05
C PHE A 84 15.90 -14.08 -7.62
N LEU A 85 15.61 -12.79 -7.81
CA LEU A 85 14.31 -12.22 -7.46
C LEU A 85 13.19 -12.82 -8.34
N ILE A 86 13.43 -12.93 -9.65
CA ILE A 86 12.46 -13.50 -10.59
C ILE A 86 12.24 -14.98 -10.27
N SER A 87 13.31 -15.75 -10.03
CA SER A 87 13.17 -17.16 -9.66
C SER A 87 12.44 -17.32 -8.32
N ALA A 88 12.70 -16.47 -7.33
CA ALA A 88 11.98 -16.46 -6.06
C ALA A 88 10.49 -16.16 -6.25
N ILE A 89 10.13 -15.16 -7.07
CA ILE A 89 8.74 -14.85 -7.39
C ILE A 89 8.07 -16.03 -8.11
N VAL A 90 8.74 -16.63 -9.10
CA VAL A 90 8.21 -17.78 -9.83
C VAL A 90 8.01 -18.97 -8.90
N LEU A 91 9.01 -19.33 -8.09
CA LEU A 91 8.91 -20.41 -7.11
C LEU A 91 7.76 -20.15 -6.13
N PHE A 92 7.65 -18.92 -5.61
CA PHE A 92 6.57 -18.54 -4.71
C PHE A 92 5.18 -18.65 -5.37
N LEU A 93 5.03 -18.17 -6.61
CA LEU A 93 3.78 -18.28 -7.37
C LEU A 93 3.44 -19.74 -7.72
N THR A 94 4.43 -20.56 -8.05
CA THR A 94 4.20 -21.99 -8.31
C THR A 94 3.71 -22.69 -7.05
N GLY A 95 4.35 -22.45 -5.89
CA GLY A 95 3.90 -22.98 -4.61
C GLY A 95 2.48 -22.53 -4.25
N ALA A 96 2.17 -21.25 -4.42
CA ALA A 96 0.83 -20.70 -4.20
C ALA A 96 -0.22 -21.27 -5.17
N THR A 97 0.17 -21.59 -6.41
CA THR A 97 -0.74 -22.19 -7.40
C THR A 97 -1.00 -23.67 -7.07
N LEU A 98 0.03 -24.40 -6.64
CA LEU A 98 -0.11 -25.79 -6.19
C LEU A 98 -0.97 -25.90 -4.93
N SER A 99 -0.86 -24.96 -3.99
CA SER A 99 -1.63 -25.00 -2.74
C SER A 99 -3.14 -24.89 -2.97
N VAL A 100 -3.59 -24.18 -4.01
CA VAL A 100 -5.01 -24.09 -4.40
C VAL A 100 -5.60 -25.47 -4.68
N PHE A 101 -4.86 -26.34 -5.36
CA PHE A 101 -5.31 -27.70 -5.68
C PHE A 101 -5.34 -28.64 -4.47
N THR A 102 -4.63 -28.29 -3.40
CA THR A 102 -4.63 -29.05 -2.15
C THR A 102 -5.64 -28.53 -1.12
N ALA A 103 -6.35 -27.43 -1.43
CA ALA A 103 -7.25 -26.79 -0.48
C ALA A 103 -8.59 -27.52 -0.35
N VAL A 104 -9.14 -27.53 0.87
CA VAL A 104 -10.46 -28.11 1.18
C VAL A 104 -11.57 -27.36 0.44
N ASP A 105 -11.48 -26.04 0.39
CA ASP A 105 -12.38 -25.18 -0.40
C ASP A 105 -11.58 -24.50 -1.52
N MET A 106 -11.62 -25.11 -2.71
CA MET A 106 -10.92 -24.60 -3.89
C MET A 106 -11.41 -23.20 -4.30
N ARG A 107 -12.69 -22.87 -4.07
CA ARG A 107 -13.25 -21.56 -4.46
C ARG A 107 -12.73 -20.46 -3.56
N ALA A 108 -12.70 -20.69 -2.25
CA ALA A 108 -12.09 -19.76 -1.31
C ALA A 108 -10.59 -19.60 -1.57
N ALA A 109 -9.89 -20.71 -1.79
CA ALA A 109 -8.45 -20.71 -2.10
C ALA A 109 -8.12 -19.96 -3.40
N LEU A 110 -8.93 -20.11 -4.45
CA LEU A 110 -8.79 -19.33 -5.70
C LEU A 110 -8.97 -17.82 -5.47
N GLY A 111 -9.91 -17.45 -4.59
CA GLY A 111 -10.11 -16.06 -4.19
C GLY A 111 -8.88 -15.46 -3.52
N GLU A 112 -8.31 -16.17 -2.55
CA GLU A 112 -7.08 -15.76 -1.85
C GLU A 112 -5.86 -15.77 -2.77
N TRP A 113 -5.71 -16.80 -3.61
CA TRP A 113 -4.64 -16.90 -4.60
C TRP A 113 -4.62 -15.70 -5.53
N LYS A 114 -5.78 -15.32 -6.06
CA LYS A 114 -5.91 -14.15 -6.93
C LYS A 114 -5.54 -12.85 -6.19
N ALA A 115 -6.15 -12.61 -5.02
CA ALA A 115 -6.02 -11.34 -4.29
C ALA A 115 -4.63 -11.13 -3.64
N PHE A 116 -4.00 -12.19 -3.12
CA PHE A 116 -2.73 -12.06 -2.40
C PHE A 116 -1.48 -12.33 -3.26
N TYR A 117 -1.62 -13.01 -4.40
CA TYR A 117 -0.47 -13.41 -5.20
C TYR A 117 -0.52 -12.81 -6.60
N ILE A 118 -1.59 -13.04 -7.36
CA ILE A 118 -1.67 -12.63 -8.77
C ILE A 118 -1.81 -11.12 -8.90
N GLU A 119 -2.78 -10.51 -8.23
CA GLU A 119 -3.02 -9.06 -8.30
C GLU A 119 -1.79 -8.25 -7.85
N PRO A 120 -1.12 -8.56 -6.72
CA PRO A 120 0.09 -7.83 -6.33
C PRO A 120 1.25 -8.00 -7.32
N CYS A 121 1.42 -9.17 -7.94
CA CYS A 121 2.46 -9.38 -8.96
C CYS A 121 2.18 -8.55 -10.23
N ILE A 122 0.94 -8.54 -10.71
CA ILE A 122 0.54 -7.70 -11.84
C ILE A 122 0.73 -6.22 -11.49
N PHE A 123 0.30 -5.81 -10.30
CA PHE A 123 0.45 -4.42 -9.84
C PHE A 123 1.93 -4.02 -9.75
N PHE A 124 2.80 -4.91 -9.28
CA PHE A 124 4.25 -4.71 -9.25
C PHE A 124 4.81 -4.46 -10.66
N ILE A 125 4.39 -5.23 -11.66
CA ILE A 125 4.81 -5.04 -13.07
C ILE A 125 4.33 -3.67 -13.59
N ILE A 126 3.06 -3.32 -13.34
CA ILE A 126 2.49 -2.02 -13.76
C ILE A 126 3.28 -0.87 -13.14
N LEU A 127 3.50 -0.90 -11.82
CA LEU A 127 4.21 0.16 -11.10
C LEU A 127 5.66 0.29 -11.54
N THR A 128 6.39 -0.83 -11.67
CA THR A 128 7.80 -0.80 -12.08
C THR A 128 7.96 -0.23 -13.49
N ALA A 129 7.13 -0.66 -14.44
CA ALA A 129 7.13 -0.12 -15.79
C ALA A 129 6.79 1.39 -15.82
N SER A 130 5.77 1.80 -15.06
CA SER A 130 5.35 3.20 -14.98
C SER A 130 6.37 4.11 -14.29
N LEU A 131 7.08 3.62 -13.27
CA LEU A 131 8.16 4.34 -12.59
C LEU A 131 9.40 4.47 -13.48
N GLN A 132 9.77 3.41 -14.22
CA GLN A 132 10.84 3.47 -15.21
C GLN A 132 10.52 4.49 -16.31
N GLN A 133 9.27 4.50 -16.79
CA GLN A 133 8.82 5.49 -17.76
C GLN A 133 8.91 6.91 -17.22
N TYR A 134 8.59 7.15 -15.94
CA TYR A 134 8.76 8.45 -15.30
C TYR A 134 10.22 8.89 -15.21
N LYS A 135 11.15 7.98 -14.88
CA LYS A 135 12.59 8.26 -14.86
C LYS A 135 13.10 8.68 -16.24
N LYS A 136 12.64 8.03 -17.31
CA LYS A 136 13.05 8.34 -18.69
C LYS A 136 12.40 9.61 -19.24
N ASN A 137 11.08 9.74 -19.09
CA ASN A 137 10.31 10.88 -19.56
C ASN A 137 9.13 11.16 -18.63
N ARG A 138 9.26 12.20 -17.81
CA ARG A 138 8.27 12.62 -16.80
C ARG A 138 6.91 12.97 -17.39
N ARG A 139 6.83 13.36 -18.67
CA ARG A 139 5.58 13.76 -19.34
C ARG A 139 4.94 12.64 -20.13
N ALA A 140 5.54 11.45 -20.16
CA ALA A 140 4.99 10.35 -20.92
C ALA A 140 3.65 9.89 -20.29
N PRO A 141 2.63 9.54 -21.09
CA PRO A 141 1.25 9.34 -20.59
C PRO A 141 1.07 8.19 -19.59
N GLY A 142 1.98 7.22 -19.55
CA GLY A 142 2.00 6.12 -18.56
C GLY A 142 2.99 6.32 -17.41
N ALA A 143 3.66 7.48 -17.34
CA ALA A 143 4.63 7.80 -16.30
C ALA A 143 3.95 8.06 -14.95
N VAL A 144 4.45 7.45 -13.90
CA VAL A 144 3.93 7.65 -12.53
C VAL A 144 5.08 8.14 -11.65
N SER A 145 4.93 9.35 -11.10
CA SER A 145 5.88 9.88 -10.11
C SER A 145 5.76 9.13 -8.78
N PRO A 146 6.84 8.95 -8.01
CA PRO A 146 6.77 8.39 -6.65
C PRO A 146 5.71 9.06 -5.76
N ASN A 147 5.50 10.37 -5.90
CA ASN A 147 4.50 11.10 -5.10
C ASN A 147 3.06 10.65 -5.41
N HIS A 148 2.76 10.19 -6.63
CA HIS A 148 1.45 9.63 -6.98
C HIS A 148 1.17 8.29 -6.30
N ILE A 149 2.19 7.67 -5.69
CA ILE A 149 2.08 6.42 -4.94
C ILE A 149 2.10 6.72 -3.45
N LEU A 150 3.14 7.44 -2.99
CA LEU A 150 3.39 7.68 -1.57
C LEU A 150 2.35 8.59 -0.91
N VAL A 151 1.93 9.67 -1.58
CA VAL A 151 0.98 10.64 -0.98
C VAL A 151 -0.41 10.02 -0.78
N PRO A 152 -1.02 9.33 -1.77
CA PRO A 152 -2.30 8.67 -1.56
C PRO A 152 -2.27 7.58 -0.49
N LEU A 153 -1.19 6.79 -0.42
CA LEU A 153 -0.99 5.82 0.65
C LEU A 153 -0.96 6.50 2.03
N LEU A 154 -0.23 7.61 2.15
CA LEU A 154 -0.16 8.38 3.39
C LEU A 154 -1.52 8.98 3.77
N LEU A 155 -2.26 9.53 2.81
CA LEU A 155 -3.61 10.07 3.03
C LEU A 155 -4.60 8.98 3.43
N CYS A 156 -4.54 7.81 2.80
CA CYS A 156 -5.35 6.66 3.18
C CYS A 156 -5.00 6.16 4.59
N GLY A 157 -3.70 6.10 4.91
CA GLY A 157 -3.20 5.80 6.24
C GLY A 157 -3.69 6.78 7.29
N LEU A 158 -3.64 8.07 6.98
CA LEU A 158 -4.08 9.16 7.83
C LEU A 158 -5.61 9.13 8.07
N ALA A 159 -6.41 8.90 7.03
CA ALA A 159 -7.85 8.73 7.18
C ALA A 159 -8.17 7.54 8.10
N THR A 160 -7.42 6.46 7.95
CA THR A 160 -7.56 5.25 8.78
C THR A 160 -7.10 5.47 10.22
N SER A 161 -6.00 6.19 10.44
CA SER A 161 -5.51 6.49 11.80
C SER A 161 -6.43 7.47 12.53
N ILE A 162 -6.96 8.48 11.83
CA ILE A 162 -7.96 9.40 12.40
C ILE A 162 -9.21 8.63 12.83
N LEU A 163 -9.73 7.73 11.98
CA LEU A 163 -10.86 6.89 12.39
C LEU A 163 -10.51 6.04 13.60
N ALA A 164 -9.35 5.38 13.61
CA ALA A 164 -8.92 4.56 14.74
C ALA A 164 -8.81 5.35 16.06
N ILE A 165 -8.26 6.57 16.00
CA ILE A 165 -8.18 7.48 17.16
C ILE A 165 -9.58 7.93 17.59
N TYR A 166 -10.45 8.27 16.65
CA TYR A 166 -11.84 8.62 16.94
C TYR A 166 -12.60 7.47 17.61
N GLN A 167 -12.42 6.25 17.10
CA GLN A 167 -12.95 5.05 17.73
C GLN A 167 -12.43 4.92 19.15
N HIS A 168 -11.13 5.17 19.40
CA HIS A 168 -10.55 5.04 20.73
C HIS A 168 -11.35 5.80 21.80
N PHE A 169 -11.80 7.01 21.49
CA PHE A 169 -12.55 7.84 22.43
C PHE A 169 -14.07 7.60 22.44
N THR A 170 -14.65 7.11 21.35
CA THR A 170 -16.12 7.05 21.19
C THR A 170 -16.69 5.63 21.17
N GLY A 171 -15.88 4.62 20.86
CA GLY A 171 -16.32 3.26 20.59
C GLY A 171 -17.13 3.07 19.33
N TRP A 172 -17.29 4.13 18.54
CA TRP A 172 -18.15 4.10 17.37
C TRP A 172 -17.68 3.06 16.35
N MET A 173 -18.59 2.20 15.89
CA MET A 173 -18.30 1.10 14.95
C MET A 173 -17.26 0.07 15.44
N VAL A 174 -16.92 0.04 16.74
CA VAL A 174 -16.09 -1.05 17.28
C VAL A 174 -16.98 -2.25 17.62
N PRO A 175 -16.66 -3.46 17.14
CA PRO A 175 -17.43 -4.66 17.50
C PRO A 175 -17.45 -4.87 19.02
N HIS A 176 -18.60 -5.27 19.56
CA HIS A 176 -18.82 -5.43 21.01
C HIS A 176 -17.75 -6.31 21.67
N ALA A 177 -17.30 -7.37 21.00
CA ALA A 177 -16.25 -8.27 21.49
C ALA A 177 -14.92 -7.55 21.83
N PHE A 178 -14.63 -6.43 21.16
CA PHE A 178 -13.43 -5.62 21.41
C PHE A 178 -13.72 -4.38 22.27
N TRP A 179 -14.98 -4.06 22.53
CA TRP A 179 -15.43 -2.89 23.31
C TRP A 179 -15.80 -3.22 24.76
N ALA A 180 -16.41 -4.39 25.01
CA ALA A 180 -17.08 -4.71 26.27
C ALA A 180 -16.14 -4.81 27.49
N ASN A 181 -14.87 -5.12 27.27
CA ASN A 181 -13.86 -5.24 28.31
C ASN A 181 -12.96 -4.01 28.27
N GLY A 182 -13.16 -3.06 29.20
CA GLY A 182 -12.41 -1.79 29.24
C GLY A 182 -10.89 -1.96 29.18
N ASP A 183 -10.36 -3.00 29.81
CA ASP A 183 -8.91 -3.30 29.80
C ASP A 183 -8.43 -3.93 28.49
N SER A 184 -9.30 -4.66 27.78
CA SER A 184 -8.98 -5.28 26.48
C SER A 184 -9.50 -4.46 25.31
N TYR A 185 -9.80 -3.17 25.51
CA TYR A 185 -10.31 -2.32 24.45
C TYR A 185 -9.29 -2.19 23.31
N ARG A 186 -9.76 -2.41 22.07
CA ARG A 186 -8.95 -2.39 20.84
C ARG A 186 -9.73 -1.77 19.67
N VAL A 187 -9.13 -0.81 19.00
CA VAL A 187 -9.73 -0.15 17.81
C VAL A 187 -9.58 -1.01 16.56
N THR A 188 -10.52 -0.88 15.63
CA THR A 188 -10.59 -1.74 14.43
C THR A 188 -10.61 -0.97 13.10
N ALA A 189 -10.78 0.35 13.17
CA ALA A 189 -11.03 1.24 12.03
C ALA A 189 -12.08 0.63 11.08
N TRP A 190 -11.81 0.66 9.78
CA TRP A 190 -12.66 0.07 8.75
C TRP A 190 -12.57 -1.47 8.73
N TYR A 191 -11.51 -2.06 9.28
CA TYR A 191 -11.15 -3.47 9.06
C TYR A 191 -11.99 -4.46 9.88
N GLY A 192 -12.66 -4.00 10.94
CA GLY A 192 -13.47 -4.87 11.82
C GLY A 192 -12.64 -5.75 12.77
N PHE A 193 -11.31 -5.73 12.67
CA PHE A 193 -10.41 -6.39 13.62
C PHE A 193 -9.13 -5.56 13.84
N PRO A 194 -8.54 -5.58 15.06
CA PRO A 194 -7.46 -4.65 15.39
C PRO A 194 -6.15 -4.94 14.65
N ASN A 195 -5.87 -6.20 14.35
CA ASN A 195 -4.63 -6.58 13.66
C ASN A 195 -4.57 -5.99 12.24
N GLY A 196 -5.71 -5.79 11.57
CA GLY A 196 -5.77 -5.21 10.22
C GLY A 196 -5.30 -3.76 10.20
N VAL A 197 -5.66 -2.99 11.23
CA VAL A 197 -5.15 -1.62 11.44
C VAL A 197 -3.63 -1.64 11.55
N GLY A 198 -3.08 -2.54 12.37
CA GLY A 198 -1.64 -2.68 12.56
C GLY A 198 -0.91 -3.06 11.27
N LEU A 199 -1.38 -4.09 10.56
CA LEU A 199 -0.76 -4.58 9.32
C LEU A 199 -0.74 -3.50 8.22
N PHE A 200 -1.78 -2.67 8.16
CA PHE A 200 -1.86 -1.60 7.17
C PHE A 200 -1.02 -0.37 7.56
N LEU A 201 -1.12 0.12 8.80
CA LEU A 201 -0.49 1.38 9.20
C LEU A 201 1.00 1.24 9.57
N ALA A 202 1.42 0.08 10.09
CA ALA A 202 2.82 -0.14 10.49
C ALA A 202 3.84 0.13 9.35
N PRO A 203 3.68 -0.39 8.12
CA PRO A 203 4.60 -0.09 7.02
C PRO A 203 4.51 1.36 6.52
N LEU A 204 3.43 2.10 6.83
CA LEU A 204 3.31 3.50 6.45
C LEU A 204 4.09 4.45 7.37
N VAL A 205 4.43 4.03 8.59
CA VAL A 205 5.28 4.80 9.52
C VAL A 205 6.68 5.06 8.93
N PRO A 206 7.47 4.05 8.50
CA PRO A 206 8.76 4.30 7.87
C PRO A 206 8.65 5.12 6.56
N VAL A 207 7.54 4.97 5.82
CA VAL A 207 7.25 5.80 4.64
C VAL A 207 7.02 7.26 5.03
N ALA A 208 6.26 7.53 6.11
CA ALA A 208 6.05 8.87 6.63
C ALA A 208 7.36 9.52 7.09
N ILE A 209 8.24 8.75 7.75
CA ILE A 209 9.59 9.19 8.14
C ILE A 209 10.39 9.60 6.90
N TYR A 210 10.40 8.76 5.86
CA TYR A 210 11.09 9.05 4.62
C TYR A 210 10.60 10.36 3.97
N ILE A 211 9.28 10.53 3.82
CA ILE A 211 8.69 11.74 3.23
C ILE A 211 9.02 12.98 4.06
N PHE A 212 8.94 12.88 5.38
CA PHE A 212 9.27 13.98 6.29
C PHE A 212 10.72 14.44 6.12
N LEU A 213 11.67 13.50 6.18
CA LEU A 213 13.10 13.80 6.05
C LEU A 213 13.46 14.35 4.66
N ASP A 214 12.90 13.78 3.60
CA ASP A 214 13.10 14.26 2.22
C ASP A 214 12.53 15.66 2.03
N THR A 215 11.38 15.95 2.64
CA THR A 215 10.75 17.28 2.60
C THR A 215 11.58 18.32 3.35
N ILE A 216 12.10 18.02 4.54
CA ILE A 216 13.01 18.91 5.29
C ILE A 216 14.26 19.21 4.49
N LYS A 217 14.89 18.17 3.90
CA LYS A 217 16.08 18.36 3.06
C LYS A 217 15.77 19.26 1.86
N SER A 218 14.62 19.08 1.25
CA SER A 218 14.16 19.87 0.10
C SER A 218 13.94 21.34 0.47
N MET A 219 13.38 21.65 1.65
CA MET A 219 13.19 23.03 2.13
C MET A 219 14.49 23.81 2.23
N ARG A 220 15.61 23.15 2.58
CA ARG A 220 16.93 23.80 2.64
C ARG A 220 17.42 24.28 1.27
N THR A 221 17.02 23.60 0.20
CA THR A 221 17.45 23.90 -1.18
C THR A 221 16.46 24.77 -1.95
N ARG A 222 15.17 24.70 -1.60
CA ARG A 222 14.07 25.41 -2.28
C ARG A 222 13.08 25.91 -1.23
N PRO A 223 13.42 26.98 -0.49
CA PRO A 223 12.54 27.50 0.53
C PRO A 223 11.21 27.98 -0.09
N HIS A 224 10.13 27.79 0.66
CA HIS A 224 8.86 28.49 0.50
C HIS A 224 7.93 28.11 -0.68
N GLN A 225 7.94 26.84 -1.12
CA GLN A 225 6.88 26.33 -1.99
C GLN A 225 5.71 25.76 -1.17
N TRP A 226 4.47 26.18 -1.48
CA TRP A 226 3.23 25.70 -0.84
C TRP A 226 3.17 24.16 -0.75
N HIS A 227 3.51 23.48 -1.84
CA HIS A 227 3.52 22.01 -1.89
C HIS A 227 4.46 21.39 -0.86
N THR A 228 5.62 21.99 -0.61
CA THR A 228 6.60 21.51 0.38
C THR A 228 6.06 21.67 1.79
N SER A 229 5.45 22.82 2.10
CA SER A 229 4.80 23.05 3.40
C SER A 229 3.66 22.06 3.64
N MET A 230 2.84 21.79 2.62
CA MET A 230 1.74 20.82 2.71
C MET A 230 2.25 19.39 2.96
N MET A 231 3.30 18.95 2.25
CA MET A 231 3.92 17.63 2.48
C MET A 231 4.53 17.52 3.87
N LEU A 232 5.15 18.60 4.37
CA LEU A 232 5.70 18.62 5.72
C LEU A 232 4.60 18.48 6.75
N PHE A 233 3.51 19.23 6.59
CA PHE A 233 2.35 19.15 7.47
C PHE A 233 1.76 17.73 7.47
N LEU A 234 1.48 17.17 6.28
CA LEU A 234 0.91 15.83 6.11
C LEU A 234 1.81 14.73 6.71
N SER A 235 3.12 14.80 6.50
CA SER A 235 4.04 13.82 7.07
C SER A 235 4.19 13.97 8.58
N SER A 236 4.24 15.21 9.09
CA SER A 236 4.30 15.48 10.54
C SER A 236 3.09 14.92 11.29
N ILE A 237 1.88 15.18 10.81
CA ILE A 237 0.67 14.67 11.44
C ILE A 237 0.58 13.13 11.32
N SER A 238 1.07 12.56 10.23
CA SER A 238 1.11 11.10 10.04
C SER A 238 2.10 10.43 11.00
N LEU A 239 3.24 11.05 11.28
CA LEU A 239 4.23 10.53 12.24
C LEU A 239 3.67 10.39 13.66
N VAL A 240 2.67 11.19 14.02
CA VAL A 240 2.00 11.09 15.33
C VAL A 240 0.81 10.16 15.27
N THR A 241 -0.07 10.35 14.28
CA THR A 241 -1.35 9.62 14.23
C THR A 241 -1.19 8.15 13.86
N LEU A 242 -0.27 7.79 12.96
CA LEU A 242 -0.10 6.40 12.53
C LEU A 242 0.37 5.50 13.70
N PRO A 243 1.47 5.81 14.43
CA PRO A 243 1.90 4.96 15.55
C PRO A 243 0.86 4.92 16.67
N LEU A 244 0.18 6.04 16.95
CA LEU A 244 -0.86 6.11 17.97
C LEU A 244 -2.03 5.17 17.64
N ALA A 245 -2.48 5.15 16.39
CA ALA A 245 -3.51 4.21 15.93
C ALA A 245 -3.07 2.74 16.03
N VAL A 246 -1.81 2.43 15.73
CA VAL A 246 -1.26 1.06 15.89
C VAL A 246 -1.23 0.66 17.37
N LEU A 247 -0.87 1.58 18.26
CA LEU A 247 -0.87 1.38 19.71
C LEU A 247 -2.29 1.13 20.24
N TYR A 248 -3.28 1.94 19.83
CA TYR A 248 -4.68 1.76 20.23
C TYR A 248 -5.30 0.48 19.67
N ALA A 249 -4.80 -0.03 18.55
CA ALA A 249 -5.21 -1.34 18.03
C ALA A 249 -4.63 -2.50 18.87
N LYS A 250 -3.63 -2.23 19.73
CA LYS A 250 -2.86 -3.24 20.47
C LYS A 250 -2.42 -4.40 19.56
N SER A 251 -2.01 -4.08 18.33
CA SER A 251 -1.57 -5.09 17.35
C SER A 251 -0.11 -5.41 17.63
N THR A 252 0.17 -6.50 18.34
CA THR A 252 1.55 -6.92 18.68
C THR A 252 2.39 -7.09 17.42
N GLY A 253 1.86 -7.77 16.40
CA GLY A 253 2.52 -7.90 15.10
C GLY A 253 2.74 -6.57 14.39
N GLY A 254 1.78 -5.64 14.48
CA GLY A 254 1.91 -4.28 13.93
C GLY A 254 3.01 -3.47 14.63
N LEU A 255 3.08 -3.53 15.96
CA LEU A 255 4.10 -2.85 16.76
C LEU A 255 5.50 -3.42 16.48
N VAL A 256 5.63 -4.74 16.49
CA VAL A 256 6.90 -5.43 16.16
C VAL A 256 7.32 -5.12 14.73
N GLY A 257 6.40 -5.17 13.77
CA GLY A 257 6.68 -4.83 12.37
C GLY A 257 7.09 -3.37 12.18
N MET A 258 6.45 -2.44 12.90
CA MET A 258 6.81 -1.02 12.88
C MET A 258 8.21 -0.79 13.46
N ILE A 259 8.51 -1.36 14.64
CA ILE A 259 9.82 -1.27 15.27
C ILE A 259 10.89 -1.91 14.37
N GLY A 260 10.62 -3.09 13.83
CA GLY A 260 11.51 -3.79 12.89
C GLY A 260 11.77 -2.98 11.63
N GLY A 261 10.74 -2.36 11.04
CA GLY A 261 10.87 -1.51 9.85
C GLY A 261 11.71 -0.26 10.11
N ILE A 262 11.48 0.42 11.24
CA ILE A 262 12.29 1.57 11.67
C ILE A 262 13.73 1.12 11.95
N GLY A 263 13.90 0.00 12.65
CA GLY A 263 15.20 -0.60 12.94
C GLY A 263 15.99 -0.92 11.68
N LEU A 264 15.37 -1.52 10.66
CA LEU A 264 16.01 -1.79 9.38
C LEU A 264 16.44 -0.50 8.66
N LEU A 265 15.60 0.54 8.68
CA LEU A 265 15.97 1.84 8.11
C LEU A 265 17.20 2.45 8.81
N LEU A 266 17.22 2.41 10.14
CA LEU A 266 18.33 2.94 10.93
C LEU A 266 19.60 2.08 10.77
N PHE A 267 19.45 0.75 10.61
CA PHE A 267 20.56 -0.15 10.38
C PHE A 267 21.23 0.08 9.02
N TRP A 268 20.43 0.38 7.99
CA TRP A 268 20.93 0.68 6.65
C TRP A 268 21.67 2.02 6.58
N TYR A 269 21.34 2.96 7.47
CA TYR A 269 22.00 4.26 7.51
C TYR A 269 23.35 4.17 8.25
N LYS A 270 24.45 4.42 7.50
CA LYS A 270 25.84 4.18 7.97
C LYS A 270 26.18 4.79 9.34
N LYS A 271 25.58 5.94 9.70
CA LYS A 271 25.87 6.63 10.97
C LYS A 271 25.12 6.04 12.17
N THR A 272 23.97 5.40 11.96
CA THR A 272 23.10 4.87 13.03
C THR A 272 23.21 3.35 13.19
N ARG A 273 23.93 2.66 12.30
CA ARG A 273 24.06 1.20 12.28
C ARG A 273 24.49 0.59 13.63
N TRP A 274 25.55 1.12 14.24
CA TRP A 274 26.08 0.60 15.52
C TRP A 274 25.12 0.85 16.70
N PRO A 275 24.58 2.07 16.90
CA PRO A 275 23.52 2.30 17.87
C PRO A 275 22.31 1.37 17.71
N THR A 276 21.87 1.14 16.48
CA THR A 276 20.73 0.25 16.20
C THR A 276 21.05 -1.20 16.51
N ALA A 277 22.25 -1.68 16.16
CA ALA A 277 22.68 -3.03 16.51
C ALA A 277 22.74 -3.24 18.03
N LEU A 278 23.26 -2.25 18.76
CA LEU A 278 23.33 -2.29 20.22
C LEU A 278 21.94 -2.29 20.87
N LEU A 279 21.02 -1.44 20.39
CA LEU A 279 19.62 -1.44 20.83
C LEU A 279 18.90 -2.75 20.50
N ALA A 280 19.18 -3.37 19.35
CA ALA A 280 18.59 -4.65 18.98
C ALA A 280 19.06 -5.79 19.90
N VAL A 281 20.36 -5.81 20.26
CA VAL A 281 20.90 -6.79 21.22
C VAL A 281 20.33 -6.58 22.61
N ILE A 282 20.25 -5.32 23.09
CA ILE A 282 19.63 -5.01 24.39
C ILE A 282 18.16 -5.42 24.39
N GLY A 283 17.41 -5.18 23.31
CA GLY A 283 16.01 -5.57 23.21
C GLY A 283 15.75 -7.07 23.11
N MET A 284 16.79 -7.89 22.85
CA MET A 284 16.71 -9.35 22.86
C MET A 284 17.08 -9.98 24.21
N LEU A 285 17.75 -9.23 25.09
CA LEU A 285 18.13 -9.62 26.46
C LEU A 285 16.98 -9.33 27.44
#